data_AF-A0A934KYA1-F1
#
_entry.id   AF-A0A934KYA1-F1
#
_cell.length_a   1.000
_cell.length_b   1.000
_cell.length_c   1.000
_cell.angle_alpha   90.00
_cell.angle_beta   90.00
_cell.angle_gamma   90.00
#
_symmetry.space_group_name_H-M   'P 1'
#
loop_
_entity.id
_entity.type
_entity.pdbx_description
1 polymer ?
#
loop_
_entity_poly.entity_id
_entity_poly.type
_entity_poly.pdbx_seq_one_letter_code
_entity_poly.pdbx_strand_id
1 'polypeptide(L)'
;MNSFPLGGGAFTRLKPGANEKWKKLTCAAGLAALLLALLTMLGCRTPQHANLQRFEFEQAQMGLPFRIVCYAESQAHADFAASAAFARVAELNHVF
;
A
#
# COMPACT_ATOMS: atom_id res chain seq x y z
N MET A 1 65.44 8.94 46.00
CA MET A 1 66.59 9.35 45.17
C MET A 1 66.32 8.81 43.77
N ASN A 2 66.01 9.53 42.69
CA ASN A 2 66.07 10.94 42.27
C ASN A 2 65.02 11.09 41.13
N SER A 3 64.10 12.06 41.11
CA SER A 3 64.16 13.38 40.44
C SER A 3 63.94 13.41 38.90
N PHE A 4 62.72 13.85 38.49
CA PHE A 4 62.30 14.66 37.29
C PHE A 4 62.49 14.11 35.84
N PRO A 5 61.86 14.66 34.76
CA PRO A 5 60.83 15.74 34.66
C PRO A 5 59.69 15.55 33.61
N LEU A 6 58.70 16.47 33.67
CA LEU A 6 57.99 17.18 32.58
C LEU A 6 57.36 16.42 31.39
N GLY A 7 56.03 16.52 31.31
CA GLY A 7 55.23 16.42 30.07
C GLY A 7 53.76 16.60 30.44
N GLY A 8 53.11 17.75 30.25
CA GLY A 8 53.03 18.49 28.99
C GLY A 8 51.91 17.89 28.14
N GLY A 9 50.66 17.99 28.60
CA GLY A 9 49.50 17.35 27.96
C GLY A 9 48.27 18.25 27.94
N ALA A 10 48.39 19.32 27.15
CA ALA A 10 47.36 20.20 26.61
C ALA A 10 45.89 19.92 27.01
N PHE A 11 45.39 20.85 27.82
CA PHE A 11 44.03 21.37 27.81
C PHE A 11 43.57 21.64 26.36
N THR A 12 42.97 20.66 25.69
CA THR A 12 42.27 20.93 24.42
C THR A 12 40.84 21.31 24.74
N ARG A 13 40.71 22.59 25.05
CA ARG A 13 39.54 23.43 24.91
C ARG A 13 38.70 22.98 23.71
N LEU A 14 37.59 22.29 23.98
CA LEU A 14 36.52 22.09 23.01
C LEU A 14 36.10 23.49 22.51
N LYS A 15 36.25 23.73 21.21
CA LYS A 15 35.63 24.86 20.51
C LYS A 15 34.16 24.51 20.27
N PRO A 16 33.18 25.17 20.92
CA PRO A 16 31.82 25.16 20.43
C PRO A 16 31.71 26.35 19.46
N GLY A 17 31.82 26.06 18.17
CA GLY A 17 31.73 27.07 17.13
C GLY A 17 31.23 26.45 15.84
N ALA A 18 30.01 25.91 15.86
CA ALA A 18 29.34 25.41 14.66
C ALA A 18 27.81 25.48 14.82
N ASN A 19 27.30 26.58 15.37
CA ASN A 19 25.90 26.80 15.71
C ASN A 19 25.17 27.67 14.69
N GLU A 20 25.25 27.37 13.39
CA GLU A 20 24.31 27.96 12.40
C GLU A 20 23.94 27.02 11.24
N LYS A 21 24.87 26.14 10.82
CA LYS A 21 24.62 25.23 9.68
C LYS A 21 23.60 24.13 9.97
N TRP A 22 23.37 23.77 11.23
CA TRP A 22 22.56 22.61 11.60
C TRP A 22 21.05 22.87 11.62
N LYS A 23 20.62 24.14 11.68
CA LYS A 23 19.19 24.49 11.59
C LYS A 23 18.58 24.19 10.22
N LYS A 24 19.39 24.19 9.16
CA LYS A 24 18.90 23.91 7.80
C LYS A 24 18.76 22.42 7.51
N LEU A 25 19.51 21.57 8.21
CA LEU A 25 19.41 20.11 8.06
C LEU A 25 18.21 19.51 8.79
N THR A 26 17.75 20.12 9.89
CA THR A 26 16.61 19.60 10.66
C THR A 26 15.26 19.81 9.97
N CYS A 27 15.10 20.87 9.16
CA CYS A 27 13.87 21.11 8.40
C CYS A 27 13.68 20.16 7.21
N ALA A 28 14.77 19.81 6.53
CA ALA A 28 14.72 18.90 5.37
C ALA A 28 14.43 17.44 5.79
N ALA A 29 14.94 17.01 6.96
CA ALA A 29 14.69 15.69 7.51
C ALA A 29 13.22 15.50 7.94
N GLY A 30 12.60 16.55 8.51
CA GLY A 30 11.18 16.51 8.88
C GLY A 30 10.26 16.37 7.67
N LEU A 31 10.57 17.07 6.59
CA LEU A 31 9.78 17.02 5.34
C LEU A 31 9.93 15.67 4.64
N ALA A 32 11.14 15.10 4.62
CA ALA A 32 11.39 13.76 4.08
C ALA A 32 10.70 12.65 4.90
N ALA A 33 10.73 12.75 6.24
CA ALA A 33 10.03 11.80 7.12
C ALA A 33 8.50 11.89 6.98
N LEU A 34 7.97 13.11 6.80
CA LEU A 34 6.55 13.34 6.58
C LEU A 34 6.08 12.82 5.20
N LEU A 35 6.91 13.01 4.16
CA LEU A 35 6.69 12.42 2.84
C LEU A 35 6.70 10.89 2.91
N LEU A 36 7.67 10.28 3.59
CA LEU A 36 7.75 8.83 3.73
C LEU A 36 6.53 8.27 4.49
N ALA A 37 6.09 8.95 5.54
CA ALA A 37 4.88 8.58 6.29
C ALA A 37 3.60 8.70 5.43
N LEU A 38 3.51 9.73 4.58
CA LEU A 38 2.39 9.91 3.66
C LEU A 38 2.35 8.82 2.59
N LEU A 39 3.51 8.44 2.04
CA LEU A 39 3.63 7.32 1.10
C LEU A 39 3.24 5.97 1.73
N THR A 40 3.55 5.75 3.02
CA THR A 40 3.13 4.52 3.71
C THR A 40 1.63 4.45 3.99
N MET A 41 0.97 5.59 4.19
CA MET A 41 -0.49 5.65 4.40
C MET A 41 -1.28 5.41 3.09
N LEU A 42 -0.67 5.63 1.94
CA LEU A 42 -1.20 5.25 0.62
C LEU A 42 -0.91 3.78 0.26
N GLY A 43 -0.14 3.07 1.08
CA GLY A 43 0.27 1.69 0.84
C GLY A 43 -0.86 0.69 1.09
N CYS A 44 -1.16 -0.11 0.05
CA CYS A 44 -1.92 -1.36 0.01
C CYS A 44 -2.70 -1.71 1.28
N ARG A 45 -3.93 -1.21 1.38
CA ARG A 45 -4.93 -1.79 2.27
C ARG A 45 -5.36 -3.13 1.68
N THR A 46 -4.68 -4.22 2.06
CA THR A 46 -5.12 -5.57 1.74
C THR A 46 -6.51 -5.76 2.34
N PRO A 47 -7.58 -5.93 1.54
CA PRO A 47 -8.90 -6.20 2.09
C PRO A 47 -8.81 -7.50 2.88
N GLN A 48 -9.09 -7.40 4.17
CA GLN A 48 -9.14 -8.54 5.08
C GLN A 48 -10.22 -9.49 4.56
N HIS A 49 -9.88 -10.77 4.40
CA HIS A 49 -10.72 -11.86 3.86
C HIS A 49 -12.22 -11.55 3.92
N ALA A 50 -12.75 -11.01 2.83
CA ALA A 50 -14.17 -10.77 2.72
C ALA A 50 -14.86 -12.14 2.68
N ASN A 51 -15.97 -12.28 3.41
CA ASN A 51 -16.75 -13.52 3.38
C ASN A 51 -17.43 -13.62 2.01
N LEU A 52 -16.71 -14.19 1.05
CA LEU A 52 -17.21 -14.40 -0.30
C LEU A 52 -18.20 -15.56 -0.28
N GLN A 53 -19.44 -15.25 -0.61
CA GLN A 53 -20.49 -16.24 -0.76
C GLN A 53 -20.57 -16.68 -2.23
N ARG A 54 -20.87 -17.97 -2.42
CA ARG A 54 -21.07 -18.56 -3.75
C ARG A 54 -22.49 -18.30 -4.22
N PHE A 55 -22.62 -17.64 -5.35
CA PHE A 55 -23.89 -17.42 -6.02
C PHE A 55 -23.89 -18.16 -7.35
N GLU A 56 -25.00 -18.85 -7.64
CA GLU A 56 -25.18 -19.60 -8.87
C GLU A 56 -26.36 -19.01 -9.64
N PHE A 57 -26.11 -18.72 -10.92
CA PHE A 57 -27.09 -18.18 -11.84
C PHE A 57 -27.20 -19.09 -13.04
N GLU A 58 -28.43 -19.43 -13.43
CA GLU A 58 -28.69 -20.29 -14.56
C GLU A 58 -29.68 -19.62 -15.51
N GLN A 59 -29.33 -19.56 -16.79
CA GLN A 59 -30.18 -19.02 -17.84
C GLN A 59 -30.02 -19.86 -19.10
N ALA A 60 -31.12 -20.14 -19.79
CA ALA A 60 -31.06 -20.81 -21.08
C ALA A 60 -30.57 -19.84 -22.17
N GLN A 61 -29.50 -20.22 -22.89
CA GLN A 61 -28.93 -19.49 -24.01
C GLN A 61 -28.72 -20.47 -25.18
N MET A 62 -29.08 -20.08 -26.41
CA MET A 62 -29.01 -20.94 -27.61
C MET A 62 -29.67 -22.32 -27.44
N GLY A 63 -30.74 -22.42 -26.64
CA GLY A 63 -31.45 -23.68 -26.39
C GLY A 63 -30.76 -24.63 -25.40
N LEU A 64 -29.70 -24.20 -24.71
CA LEU A 64 -28.96 -24.98 -23.71
C LEU A 64 -28.87 -24.22 -22.38
N PRO A 65 -28.84 -24.91 -21.23
CA PRO A 65 -28.66 -24.25 -19.93
C PRO A 65 -27.23 -23.73 -19.79
N PHE A 66 -27.09 -22.43 -19.54
CA PHE A 66 -25.82 -21.76 -19.22
C PHE A 66 -25.79 -21.41 -17.73
N ARG A 67 -24.78 -21.92 -17.02
CA ARG A 67 -24.59 -21.65 -15.58
C ARG A 67 -23.37 -20.78 -15.35
N ILE A 68 -23.56 -19.71 -14.59
CA ILE A 68 -22.51 -18.80 -14.12
C ILE A 68 -22.44 -18.90 -12.60
N VAL A 69 -21.25 -19.21 -12.08
CA VAL A 69 -20.99 -19.24 -10.64
C VAL A 69 -20.02 -18.12 -10.30
N CYS A 70 -20.42 -17.21 -9.41
CA CYS A 70 -19.58 -16.12 -8.95
C CYS A 70 -19.47 -16.11 -7.43
N TYR A 71 -18.37 -15.57 -6.93
CA TYR A 71 -18.11 -15.40 -5.51
C TYR A 71 -18.11 -13.92 -5.19
N ALA A 72 -19.03 -13.47 -4.34
CA ALA A 72 -19.20 -12.06 -4.03
C ALA A 72 -19.49 -11.84 -2.55
N GLU A 73 -19.22 -10.63 -2.07
CA GLU A 73 -19.49 -10.24 -0.68
C GLU A 73 -20.98 -10.00 -0.42
N SER A 74 -21.74 -9.74 -1.48
CA SER A 74 -23.17 -9.46 -1.41
C SER A 74 -23.89 -9.96 -2.66
N GLN A 75 -25.19 -10.25 -2.50
CA GLN A 75 -26.03 -10.66 -3.60
C GLN A 75 -26.13 -9.58 -4.70
N ALA A 76 -26.20 -8.30 -4.33
CA ALA A 76 -26.25 -7.21 -5.30
C ALA A 76 -25.01 -7.17 -6.22
N HIS A 77 -23.82 -7.46 -5.68
CA HIS A 77 -22.60 -7.56 -6.49
C HIS A 77 -22.62 -8.79 -7.41
N ALA A 78 -23.15 -9.91 -6.91
CA ALA A 78 -23.30 -11.13 -7.68
C ALA A 78 -24.28 -10.94 -8.85
N ASP A 79 -25.44 -10.32 -8.60
CA ASP A 79 -26.49 -10.05 -9.59
C ASP A 79 -25.98 -9.11 -10.70
N PHE A 80 -25.25 -8.06 -10.31
CA PHE A 80 -24.62 -7.14 -11.28
C PHE A 80 -23.59 -7.86 -12.15
N ALA A 81 -22.72 -8.67 -11.55
CA ALA A 81 -21.72 -9.44 -12.29
C ALA A 81 -22.36 -10.47 -13.23
N ALA A 82 -23.39 -11.18 -12.76
CA ALA A 82 -24.10 -12.17 -13.54
C ALA A 82 -24.83 -11.54 -14.73
N SER A 83 -25.56 -10.44 -14.50
CA SER A 83 -26.26 -9.72 -15.58
C SER A 83 -25.30 -9.19 -16.64
N ALA A 84 -24.15 -8.63 -16.26
CA ALA A 84 -23.12 -8.21 -17.20
C ALA A 84 -22.53 -9.37 -18.01
N ALA A 85 -22.32 -10.53 -17.38
CA ALA A 85 -21.81 -11.72 -18.05
C ALA A 85 -22.82 -12.29 -19.05
N PHE A 86 -24.10 -12.42 -18.67
CA PHE A 86 -25.16 -12.86 -19.59
C PHE A 86 -25.38 -11.89 -20.74
N ALA A 87 -25.29 -10.59 -20.50
CA ALA A 87 -25.34 -9.59 -21.58
C ALA A 87 -24.24 -9.82 -22.61
N ARG A 88 -23.01 -10.12 -22.18
CA ARG A 88 -21.92 -10.46 -23.11
C ARG A 88 -22.13 -11.78 -23.83
N VAL A 89 -22.68 -12.79 -23.17
CA VAL A 89 -23.04 -14.06 -23.83
C VAL A 89 -24.10 -13.80 -24.91
N ALA A 90 -25.10 -12.97 -24.63
CA ALA A 90 -26.11 -12.60 -25.62
C ALA A 90 -25.51 -11.86 -26.83
N GLU A 91 -24.57 -10.94 -26.60
CA GLU A 91 -23.83 -10.28 -27.69
C GLU A 91 -23.02 -11.26 -28.54
N LEU A 92 -22.35 -12.24 -27.92
CA LEU A 92 -21.62 -13.28 -28.65
C LEU A 92 -22.55 -14.11 -29.54
N ASN A 93 -23.75 -14.43 -29.06
CA ASN A 93 -24.76 -15.14 -29.84
C ASN A 93 -25.31 -14.33 -31.03
N HIS A 94 -25.03 -13.03 -31.10
CA HIS A 94 -25.38 -12.22 -32.28
C HIS A 94 -24.28 -12.23 -33.35
N VAL A 95 -23.07 -12.67 -33.02
CA VAL A 95 -21.94 -12.75 -33.96
C VAL A 95 -21.86 -14.11 -34.64
N PHE A 96 -22.36 -15.17 -34.00
CA PHE A 96 -22.34 -16.56 -34.47
C PHE A 96 -23.76 -17.10 -34.68
#